data_AF-A0A2Z6UV37-F1
#
_entry.id   AF-A0A2Z6UV37-F1
#
_cell.length_a   1.000
_cell.length_b   1.000
_cell.length_c   1.000
_cell.angle_alpha   90.00
_cell.angle_beta   90.00
_cell.angle_gamma   90.00
#
_symmetry.space_group_name_H-M   'P 1'
#
loop_
_entity.id
_entity.type
_entity.pdbx_description
1 polymer ?
#
loop_
_entity_poly.entity_id
_entity_poly.type
_entity_poly.pdbx_seq_one_letter_code
_entity_poly.pdbx_strand_id
1 'polypeptide(L)'
;MQMWWNLLGKNSFNLAQVISQENHEDLNIAATRIWSAKESIKKAGLSLDIPLTLSSFSQQSTPLSPILWLSSGKDLIITLPVSFRETTTAFILAIFVQTVPEKSDLLQTELSKVF
;
A
#
# COMPACT_ATOMS: atom_id res chain seq x y z
N MET A 1 -10.21 -16.52 6.78
CA MET A 1 -9.80 -16.43 5.36
C MET A 1 -10.91 -15.91 4.43
N GLN A 2 -12.12 -16.47 4.45
CA GLN A 2 -13.18 -16.06 3.51
C GLN A 2 -13.63 -14.58 3.66
N MET A 3 -13.63 -14.05 4.88
CA MET A 3 -13.90 -12.63 5.15
C MET A 3 -12.91 -11.70 4.41
N TRP A 4 -11.61 -11.97 4.51
CA TRP A 4 -10.60 -11.16 3.82
C TRP A 4 -10.71 -11.26 2.31
N TRP A 5 -10.99 -12.44 1.77
CA TRP A 5 -11.23 -12.61 0.34
C TRP A 5 -12.41 -11.75 -0.14
N ASN A 6 -13.51 -11.71 0.62
CA ASN A 6 -14.68 -10.88 0.31
C ASN A 6 -14.38 -9.37 0.38
N LEU A 7 -13.60 -8.92 1.36
CA LEU A 7 -13.28 -7.49 1.55
C LEU A 7 -12.23 -6.98 0.56
N LEU A 8 -11.21 -7.81 0.28
CA LEU A 8 -10.08 -7.41 -0.54
C LEU A 8 -10.33 -7.65 -2.02
N GLY A 9 -11.09 -8.68 -2.36
CA GLY A 9 -11.13 -9.26 -3.70
C GLY A 9 -9.89 -10.13 -3.96
N LYS A 10 -9.96 -10.92 -5.04
CA LYS A 10 -8.97 -11.96 -5.36
C LYS A 10 -7.53 -11.44 -5.44
N ASN A 11 -7.27 -10.39 -6.21
CA ASN A 11 -5.91 -9.90 -6.45
C ASN A 11 -5.26 -9.37 -5.17
N SER A 12 -5.98 -8.53 -4.42
CA SER A 12 -5.52 -7.97 -3.15
C SER A 12 -5.39 -9.03 -2.06
N PHE A 13 -6.25 -10.06 -2.04
CA PHE A 13 -6.10 -11.19 -1.13
C PHE A 13 -4.85 -12.01 -1.45
N ASN A 14 -4.58 -12.31 -2.73
CA ASN A 14 -3.37 -13.01 -3.14
C ASN A 14 -2.11 -12.22 -2.76
N LEU A 15 -2.13 -10.89 -2.93
CA LEU A 15 -1.03 -10.03 -2.50
C LEU A 15 -0.78 -10.11 -0.97
N ALA A 16 -1.85 -10.15 -0.17
CA ALA A 16 -1.72 -10.35 1.28
C ALA A 16 -1.11 -11.71 1.63
N GLN A 17 -1.40 -12.77 0.86
CA GLN A 17 -0.76 -14.07 1.05
C GLN A 17 0.74 -14.03 0.74
N VAL A 18 1.12 -13.37 -0.36
CA VAL A 18 2.54 -13.17 -0.71
C VAL A 18 3.26 -12.40 0.41
N ILE A 19 2.68 -11.30 0.88
CA ILE A 19 3.28 -10.52 1.98
C ILE A 19 3.44 -11.36 3.25
N SER A 20 2.41 -12.12 3.63
CA SER A 20 2.47 -12.99 4.81
C SER A 20 3.62 -14.00 4.72
N GLN A 21 3.86 -14.55 3.53
CA GLN A 21 4.93 -15.51 3.28
C GLN A 21 6.32 -14.85 3.28
N GLU A 22 6.50 -13.79 2.49
CA GLU A 22 7.79 -13.13 2.29
C GLU A 22 8.27 -12.36 3.54
N ASN A 23 7.34 -11.76 4.30
CA ASN A 23 7.67 -11.00 5.51
C ASN A 23 7.52 -11.82 6.80
N HIS A 24 7.19 -13.11 6.70
CA HIS A 24 6.93 -13.98 7.85
C HIS A 24 5.95 -13.38 8.88
N GLU A 25 4.89 -12.69 8.40
CA GLU A 25 3.87 -12.08 9.25
C GLU A 25 2.53 -12.81 9.16
N ASP A 26 1.70 -12.70 10.21
CA ASP A 26 0.36 -13.29 10.24
C ASP A 26 -0.51 -12.76 9.08
N LEU A 27 -1.27 -13.66 8.44
CA LEU A 27 -2.09 -13.30 7.28
C LEU A 27 -3.10 -12.19 7.60
N ASN A 28 -3.62 -12.10 8.83
CA ASN A 28 -4.53 -11.01 9.19
C ASN A 28 -3.79 -9.67 9.24
N ILE A 29 -2.52 -9.64 9.65
CA ILE A 29 -1.69 -8.43 9.60
C ILE A 29 -1.47 -8.02 8.15
N ALA A 30 -1.04 -8.95 7.30
CA ALA A 30 -0.84 -8.69 5.87
C ALA A 30 -2.13 -8.23 5.17
N ALA A 31 -3.26 -8.89 5.44
CA ALA A 31 -4.55 -8.51 4.90
C ALA A 31 -5.01 -7.14 5.39
N THR A 32 -4.77 -6.82 6.66
CA THR A 32 -5.07 -5.50 7.23
C THR A 32 -4.20 -4.43 6.60
N ARG A 33 -2.93 -4.70 6.25
CA ARG A 33 -2.10 -3.75 5.48
C ARG A 33 -2.70 -3.42 4.13
N ILE A 34 -3.10 -4.45 3.39
CA ILE A 34 -3.70 -4.26 2.07
C ILE A 34 -5.03 -3.51 2.19
N TRP A 35 -5.86 -3.86 3.17
CA TRP A 35 -7.10 -3.14 3.43
C TRP A 35 -6.84 -1.67 3.78
N SER A 36 -5.95 -1.38 4.73
CA SER A 36 -5.59 -0.02 5.14
C SER A 36 -5.00 0.80 3.99
N ALA A 37 -4.22 0.17 3.09
CA ALA A 37 -3.70 0.83 1.89
C ALA A 37 -4.82 1.21 0.91
N LYS A 38 -5.80 0.32 0.68
CA LYS A 38 -6.98 0.66 -0.15
C LYS A 38 -7.80 1.79 0.50
N GLU A 39 -8.01 1.73 1.82
CA GLU A 39 -8.73 2.79 2.53
C GLU A 39 -8.00 4.13 2.51
N SER A 40 -6.65 4.15 2.56
CA SER A 40 -5.89 5.40 2.45
C SER A 40 -6.01 6.02 1.05
N ILE A 41 -5.93 5.22 -0.02
CA ILE A 41 -6.17 5.66 -1.41
C ILE A 41 -7.58 6.22 -1.56
N LYS A 42 -8.58 5.50 -1.06
CA LYS A 42 -9.99 5.93 -1.10
C LYS A 42 -10.20 7.26 -0.37
N LYS A 43 -9.58 7.43 0.81
CA LYS A 43 -9.63 8.68 1.58
C LYS A 43 -8.89 9.83 0.90
N ALA A 44 -7.89 9.54 0.07
CA ALA A 44 -7.22 10.51 -0.79
C ALA A 44 -8.06 10.90 -2.03
N GLY A 45 -9.25 10.32 -2.21
CA GLY A 45 -10.16 10.63 -3.31
C GLY A 45 -9.80 9.97 -4.64
N LEU A 46 -8.94 8.95 -4.63
CA LEU A 46 -8.48 8.25 -5.82
C LEU A 46 -9.27 6.95 -6.07
N SER A 47 -9.25 6.49 -7.32
CA SER A 47 -9.88 5.21 -7.69
C SER A 47 -9.08 4.01 -7.15
N LEU A 48 -9.81 2.96 -6.78
CA LEU A 48 -9.28 1.65 -6.38
C LEU A 48 -9.12 0.67 -7.55
N ASP A 49 -9.36 1.12 -8.79
CA ASP A 49 -9.25 0.28 -9.99
C ASP A 49 -7.79 -0.05 -10.34
N ILE A 50 -6.85 0.75 -9.83
CA ILE A 50 -5.42 0.51 -10.02
C ILE A 50 -4.97 -0.57 -9.02
N PRO A 51 -4.40 -1.69 -9.50
CA PRO A 51 -3.93 -2.76 -8.62
C PRO A 51 -2.83 -2.29 -7.66
N LEU A 52 -2.91 -2.75 -6.41
CA LEU A 52 -1.80 -2.65 -5.47
C LEU A 52 -0.71 -3.66 -5.84
N THR A 53 0.54 -3.23 -5.78
CA THR A 53 1.73 -4.08 -5.96
C THR A 53 2.74 -3.84 -4.84
N LEU A 54 3.62 -4.81 -4.60
CA LEU A 54 4.81 -4.60 -3.76
C LEU A 54 5.80 -3.71 -4.50
N SER A 55 6.29 -2.67 -3.83
CA SER A 55 7.26 -1.75 -4.41
C SER A 55 8.69 -2.27 -4.23
N SER A 56 9.57 -2.05 -5.20
CA SER A 56 10.99 -2.43 -5.09
C SER A 56 11.74 -1.73 -3.95
N PHE A 57 11.20 -0.61 -3.43
CA PHE A 57 11.69 0.05 -2.22
C PHE A 57 11.49 -0.78 -0.94
N SER A 58 10.69 -1.85 -0.98
CA SER A 58 10.46 -2.72 0.19
C SER A 58 11.63 -3.66 0.51
N GLN A 59 12.74 -3.62 -0.24
CA GLN A 59 13.85 -4.59 -0.13
C GLN A 59 14.67 -4.52 1.18
N GLN A 60 14.28 -3.71 2.16
CA GLN A 60 14.98 -3.61 3.45
C GLN A 60 14.03 -3.73 4.66
N SER A 61 13.02 -4.59 4.58
CA SER A 61 12.28 -5.01 5.78
C SER A 61 13.19 -5.85 6.68
N THR A 62 13.86 -5.22 7.65
CA THR A 62 14.49 -5.93 8.76
C THR A 62 13.45 -6.14 9.87
N PRO A 63 13.66 -7.05 10.84
CA PRO A 63 12.78 -7.16 12.01
C PRO A 63 12.62 -5.85 12.79
N LEU A 64 13.56 -4.91 12.61
CA LEU A 64 13.55 -3.58 13.21
C LEU A 64 12.78 -2.53 12.37
N SER A 65 12.49 -2.84 11.10
CA SER A 65 11.76 -1.98 10.16
C SER A 65 10.66 -2.77 9.45
N PRO A 66 9.50 -3.04 10.10
CA PRO A 66 8.37 -3.76 9.50
C PRO A 66 7.57 -2.90 8.49
N ILE A 67 8.22 -1.88 7.93
CA ILE A 67 7.67 -0.98 6.94
C ILE A 67 7.58 -1.72 5.61
N LEU A 68 6.42 -1.62 4.96
CA LEU A 68 6.20 -2.12 3.61
C LEU A 68 5.73 -1.00 2.71
N TRP A 69 6.39 -0.90 1.55
CA TRP A 69 6.05 0.03 0.50
C TRP A 69 5.21 -0.70 -0.55
N LEU A 70 4.01 -0.19 -0.77
CA LEU A 70 3.12 -0.62 -1.83
C LEU A 70 3.06 0.47 -2.89
N SER A 71 2.76 0.07 -4.12
CA SER A 71 2.53 0.99 -5.23
C SER A 71 1.13 0.80 -5.78
N SER A 72 0.52 1.89 -6.22
CA SER A 72 -0.72 1.92 -7.00
C SER A 72 -0.47 2.80 -8.21
N GLY A 73 0.02 2.20 -9.30
CA GLY A 73 0.52 2.96 -10.44
C GLY A 73 1.75 3.78 -10.03
N LYS A 74 1.68 5.11 -10.16
CA LYS A 74 2.75 6.04 -9.77
C LYS A 74 2.73 6.46 -8.30
N ASP A 75 1.65 6.15 -7.59
CA ASP A 75 1.49 6.55 -6.20
C ASP A 75 2.08 5.50 -5.26
N LEU A 76 2.58 5.96 -4.12
CA LEU A 76 3.19 5.11 -3.10
C LEU A 76 2.32 5.07 -1.85
N ILE A 77 2.33 3.91 -1.20
CA ILE A 77 1.64 3.71 0.07
C ILE A 77 2.62 3.05 1.03
N ILE A 78 2.83 3.67 2.18
CA ILE A 78 3.69 3.14 3.24
C ILE A 78 2.78 2.49 4.28
N THR A 79 3.02 1.22 4.60
CA THR A 79 2.30 0.50 5.66
C THR A 79 3.23 0.07 6.78
N LEU A 80 2.78 0.22 8.02
CA LEU A 80 3.54 -0.10 9.22
C LEU A 80 2.62 -0.74 10.27
N PRO A 81 2.95 -1.92 10.82
CA PRO A 81 2.29 -2.43 12.00
C PRO A 81 2.70 -1.60 13.19
N VAL A 82 1.73 -1.17 13.97
CA VAL A 82 1.93 -0.41 15.19
C VAL A 82 1.24 -1.11 16.35
N SER A 83 1.91 -1.14 17.49
CA SER A 83 1.37 -1.69 18.74
C SER A 83 1.23 -0.55 19.74
N PHE A 84 0.11 -0.52 20.46
CA PHE A 84 -0.11 0.42 21.55
C PHE A 84 0.15 -0.28 22.89
N ARG A 85 0.75 0.42 23.85
CA ARG A 85 1.16 -0.16 25.15
C ARG A 85 0.03 -0.85 25.92
N GLU A 86 -1.20 -0.38 25.74
CA GLU A 86 -2.38 -0.83 26.49
C GLU A 86 -3.21 -1.88 25.75
N THR A 87 -2.76 -2.36 24.58
CA THR A 87 -3.53 -3.32 23.78
C THR A 87 -2.62 -4.42 23.24
N THR A 88 -3.12 -5.65 23.25
CA THR A 88 -2.47 -6.79 22.59
C THR A 88 -2.80 -6.88 21.10
N THR A 89 -3.70 -6.01 20.60
CA THR A 89 -4.11 -5.99 19.19
C THR A 89 -3.10 -5.17 18.39
N ALA A 90 -2.58 -5.75 17.31
CA ALA A 90 -1.75 -5.02 16.36
C ALA A 90 -2.64 -4.18 15.42
N PHE A 91 -2.20 -2.96 15.15
CA PHE A 91 -2.86 -2.02 14.23
C PHE A 91 -1.98 -1.81 13.00
N ILE A 92 -2.56 -1.36 11.89
CA ILE A 92 -1.79 -0.94 10.72
C ILE A 92 -1.98 0.54 10.45
N LEU A 93 -0.87 1.28 10.42
CA LEU A 93 -0.81 2.62 9.86
C LEU A 93 -0.57 2.50 8.34
N ALA A 94 -1.38 3.20 7.54
CA ALA A 94 -1.18 3.34 6.10
C ALA A 94 -1.12 4.81 5.71
N ILE A 95 -0.03 5.22 5.07
CA ILE A 95 0.22 6.59 4.61
C ILE A 95 0.21 6.57 3.09
N PHE A 96 -0.78 7.22 2.49
CA PHE A 96 -0.79 7.49 1.06
C PHE A 96 0.17 8.65 0.76
N VAL A 97 1.08 8.44 -0.19
CA VAL A 97 2.08 9.41 -0.63
C VAL A 97 1.81 9.72 -2.10
N GLN A 98 1.21 10.88 -2.35
CA GLN A 98 1.02 11.35 -3.71
C GLN A 98 2.39 11.72 -4.28
N THR A 99 2.77 11.12 -5.40
CA THR A 99 3.93 11.58 -6.14
C THR A 99 3.55 12.88 -6.83
N VAL A 100 4.09 14.00 -6.33
CA VAL A 100 4.00 15.28 -7.03
C VAL A 100 4.76 15.11 -8.35
N PRO A 101 4.14 15.38 -9.52
CA PRO A 101 4.86 15.34 -10.78
C PRO A 101 6.09 16.23 -10.68
N GLU A 102 7.24 15.77 -11.17
CA GLU A 102 8.38 16.67 -11.28
C GLU A 102 7.97 17.85 -12.18
N LYS A 103 8.48 19.05 -11.86
CA LYS A 103 8.21 20.26 -12.64
C LYS A 103 8.56 20.12 -14.12
N SER A 104 9.44 19.18 -14.46
CA SER A 104 9.81 18.76 -15.82
C SER A 104 8.65 18.14 -16.62
N ASP A 105 7.77 17.36 -15.98
CA ASP A 105 6.61 16.72 -16.65
C ASP A 105 5.49 17.71 -16.95
N LEU A 106 5.35 18.73 -16.12
CA LEU A 106 4.36 19.80 -16.31
C LEU A 106 4.70 20.69 -17.52
N LEU A 107 5.99 20.91 -17.79
CA LEU A 107 6.44 21.70 -18.94
C LEU A 107 6.25 20.96 -20.28
N GLN A 108 6.33 19.64 -20.31
CA GLN A 108 6.11 18.85 -21.53
C GLN A 108 4.62 18.76 -21.92
N THR A 109 3.73 18.78 -20.92
CA THR A 109 2.28 18.72 -21.14
C THR A 109 1.71 20.04 -21.69
N GLU A 110 2.34 21.18 -21.37
CA GLU A 110 2.02 22.49 -21.94
C GLU A 110 2.47 22.60 -23.40
N LEU A 111 3.67 22.10 -23.73
CA LEU A 111 4.23 22.16 -25.09
C LEU A 111 3.49 21.27 -26.10
N SER A 112 2.85 20.19 -25.63
CA SER A 112 2.08 19.27 -26.49
C SER A 112 0.67 19.75 -26.81
N LYS A 113 0.21 20.88 -26.24
CA LYS A 113 -1.06 21.54 -26.59
C LYS A 113 -0.91 22.72 -27.56
N VAL A 114 0.32 23.03 -27.99
CA VAL A 114 0.65 24.21 -28.80
C VAL A 114 1.00 23.86 -30.26
N PHE A 115 0.82 22.60 -30.68
CA PHE A 115 1.00 22.18 -32.08
C PHE A 115 -0.22 21.45 -32.62
#